data_AF-A0A392PR43-F1
#
_entry.id   AF-A0A392PR43-F1
#
_cell.length_a   1.000
_cell.length_b   1.000
_cell.length_c   1.000
_cell.angle_alpha   90.00
_cell.angle_beta   90.00
_cell.angle_gamma   90.00
#
_symmetry.space_group_name_H-M   'P 1'
#
loop_
_entity.id
_entity.type
_entity.pdbx_description
1 polymer ?
#
loop_
_entity_poly.entity_id
_entity_poly.type
_entity_poly.pdbx_seq_one_letter_code
_entity_poly.pdbx_strand_id
1 'polypeptide(L)' 'TTLPVEEITKSLAKKGYNVMTSDDAGRFVCNYVYYHSLRFAEQNGTKSLFVHVPLFFTINEETQMQFAASLLEVLATIC' A
#
# COMPACT_ATOMS: atom_id res chain seq x y z
N THR A 1 6.81 1.78 -7.33
CA THR A 1 6.30 3.09 -6.88
C THR A 1 7.46 4.02 -6.60
N THR A 2 7.27 5.35 -6.68
CA THR A 2 8.28 6.33 -6.22
C THR A 2 8.01 6.81 -4.79
N LEU A 3 6.99 6.26 -4.12
CA LEU A 3 6.67 6.60 -2.74
C LEU A 3 7.72 6.00 -1.78
N PRO A 4 8.04 6.67 -0.66
CA PRO A 4 9.00 6.17 0.32
C PRO A 4 8.37 5.05 1.16
N VAL A 5 8.29 3.84 0.58
CA VAL A 5 7.58 2.70 1.17
C VAL A 5 8.13 2.31 2.54
N GLU A 6 9.44 2.44 2.78
CA GLU A 6 10.05 2.17 4.08
C GLU A 6 9.57 3.16 5.15
N GLU A 7 9.37 4.42 4.80
CA GLU A 7 8.85 5.44 5.72
C GLU A 7 7.37 5.21 6.02
N ILE A 8 6.58 4.90 4.98
CA ILE A 8 5.16 4.56 5.11
C ILE A 8 4.99 3.35 6.04
N THR A 9 5.74 2.27 5.81
CA THR A 9 5.72 1.06 6.64
C THR A 9 6.13 1.37 8.08
N LYS A 10 7.17 2.18 8.31
CA LYS A 10 7.57 2.60 9.67
C LYS A 10 6.47 3.39 10.38
N SER A 11 5.81 4.30 9.69
CA SER A 11 4.72 5.11 10.25
C SER A 11 3.50 4.27 10.61
N LEU A 12 3.14 3.29 9.76
CA LEU A 12 2.07 2.33 10.04
C LEU A 12 2.43 1.37 11.19
N ALA A 13 3.68 0.90 11.26
CA ALA A 13 4.15 0.09 12.37
C ALA A 13 4.08 0.83 13.72
N LYS A 14 4.39 2.14 13.74
CA LYS A 14 4.20 2.99 14.93
C LYS A 14 2.74 3.14 15.35
N LYS A 15 1.80 3.03 14.40
CA LYS A 15 0.35 2.99 14.66
C LYS A 15 -0.13 1.62 15.16
N GLY A 16 0.75 0.61 15.25
CA GLY A 16 0.44 -0.72 15.78
C GLY A 16 0.13 -1.79 14.73
N TYR A 17 0.27 -1.49 13.44
CA TYR A 17 0.02 -2.47 12.38
C TYR A 17 1.22 -3.37 12.13
N ASN A 18 0.97 -4.68 11.94
CA ASN A 18 1.98 -5.63 11.48
C ASN A 18 2.12 -5.52 9.95
N VAL A 19 3.09 -4.74 9.49
CA VAL A 19 3.30 -4.42 8.06
C VAL A 19 4.75 -4.59 7.66
N MET A 20 4.96 -4.90 6.39
CA MET A 20 6.29 -4.97 5.78
C MET A 20 6.25 -4.49 4.33
N THR A 21 7.40 -4.10 3.80
CA THR A 21 7.55 -3.83 2.37
C THR A 21 7.59 -5.15 1.60
N SER A 22 7.09 -5.13 0.36
CA SER A 22 7.12 -6.26 -0.57
C SER A 22 7.86 -5.84 -1.84
N ASP A 23 8.82 -6.64 -2.27
CA ASP A 23 9.56 -6.48 -3.53
C ASP A 23 8.91 -7.24 -4.70
N ASP A 24 7.97 -8.14 -4.41
CA ASP A 24 7.19 -8.88 -5.40
C ASP A 24 5.68 -8.59 -5.27
N ALA A 25 5.04 -8.16 -6.36
CA ALA A 25 3.59 -7.98 -6.47
C ALA A 25 2.89 -9.21 -7.06
N GLY A 26 3.64 -10.30 -7.28
CA GLY A 26 3.19 -11.53 -7.90
C GLY A 26 3.18 -11.46 -9.42
N ARG A 27 2.63 -12.52 -10.04
CA ARG A 27 2.58 -12.70 -11.50
C ARG A 27 1.16 -12.83 -12.04
N PHE A 28 0.19 -12.41 -11.24
CA PHE A 28 -1.23 -12.50 -11.59
C PHE A 28 -1.81 -11.10 -11.88
N VAL A 29 -3.13 -10.98 -11.88
CA VAL A 29 -3.84 -9.73 -12.24
C VAL A 29 -3.42 -8.53 -11.39
N CYS A 30 -3.07 -8.74 -10.12
CA CYS A 30 -2.64 -7.67 -9.21
C CYS A 30 -1.41 -6.92 -9.75
N ASN A 31 -0.35 -7.65 -10.12
CA ASN A 31 0.86 -7.05 -10.67
C ASN A 31 0.61 -6.40 -12.04
N TYR A 32 -0.24 -6.99 -12.86
CA TYR A 32 -0.64 -6.37 -14.13
C TYR A 32 -1.27 -4.99 -13.90
N VAL A 33 -2.29 -4.90 -13.04
CA VAL A 33 -2.94 -3.64 -12.70
C VAL A 33 -1.93 -2.65 -12.10
N TYR A 34 -1.11 -3.10 -11.15
CA TYR A 34 -0.10 -2.23 -10.53
C TYR A 34 0.90 -1.68 -11.54
N TYR A 35 1.43 -2.51 -12.44
CA TYR A 35 2.35 -2.07 -13.49
C TYR A 35 1.73 -0.98 -14.37
N HIS A 36 0.48 -1.17 -14.80
CA HIS A 36 -0.23 -0.17 -15.60
C HIS A 36 -0.53 1.10 -14.81
N SER A 37 -0.91 1.00 -13.53
CA SER A 37 -1.10 2.16 -12.66
C SER A 37 0.20 2.96 -12.46
N LEU A 38 1.36 2.30 -12.35
CA LEU A 38 2.66 2.97 -12.28
C LEU A 38 2.97 3.75 -13.55
N ARG A 39 2.73 3.14 -14.72
CA ARG A 39 2.94 3.81 -16.02
C ARG A 39 2.03 5.01 -16.21
N PHE A 40 0.76 4.88 -15.83
CA PHE A 40 -0.17 6.00 -15.86
C PHE A 40 0.28 7.11 -14.91
N ALA A 41 0.70 6.77 -13.69
CA ALA A 41 1.15 7.74 -12.70
C ALA A 41 2.39 8.52 -13.16
N GLU A 42 3.37 7.82 -13.76
CA GLU A 42 4.56 8.42 -14.38
C GLU A 42 4.18 9.46 -15.46
N GLN A 43 3.21 9.15 -16.31
CA GLN A 43 2.77 10.03 -17.40
C GLN A 43 1.93 11.21 -16.94
N ASN A 44 1.21 11.09 -15.83
CA ASN A 44 0.25 12.09 -15.37
C ASN A 44 0.71 12.86 -14.12
N GLY A 45 1.95 12.64 -13.66
CA GLY A 45 2.49 13.31 -12.48
C GLY A 45 1.80 12.94 -11.17
N THR A 46 1.11 11.80 -11.12
CA THR A 46 0.46 11.29 -9.90
C THR A 46 1.33 10.24 -9.22
N LYS A 47 0.92 9.77 -8.04
CA LYS A 47 1.57 8.67 -7.32
C LYS A 47 0.68 7.44 -7.33
N SER A 48 1.29 6.27 -7.40
CA SER A 48 0.60 4.97 -7.36
C SER A 48 1.28 4.06 -6.35
N LEU A 49 0.48 3.42 -5.50
CA LEU A 49 0.89 2.43 -4.50
C LEU A 49 0.02 1.18 -4.68
N PHE A 50 0.59 0.01 -4.45
CA PHE A 50 -0.14 -1.24 -4.36
C PHE A 50 0.10 -1.85 -2.97
N VAL A 51 -0.96 -2.39 -2.37
CA VAL A 51 -0.92 -2.96 -1.01
C VAL A 51 -1.62 -4.31 -1.03
N HIS A 52 -0.92 -5.35 -0.58
CA HIS A 52 -1.53 -6.64 -0.29
C HIS A 52 -2.13 -6.62 1.11
N VAL A 53 -3.32 -7.20 1.23
CA VAL A 53 -3.95 -7.49 2.52
C VAL A 53 -4.23 -8.99 2.61
N PRO A 54 -4.12 -9.60 3.80
CA PRO A 54 -4.42 -11.01 3.96
C PRO A 54 -5.93 -11.27 3.90
N LEU A 55 -6.32 -12.55 3.87
CA LEU A 55 -7.73 -12.93 3.95
C LEU A 55 -8.36 -12.47 5.26
N PHE A 56 -9.68 -12.21 5.26
CA PHE A 56 -10.41 -11.78 6.46
C PHE A 56 -10.38 -12.78 7.62
N PHE A 57 -10.13 -14.07 7.32
CA PHE A 57 -9.91 -15.09 8.34
C PHE A 57 -8.59 -14.90 9.09
N THR A 58 -7.55 -14.36 8.43
CA THR A 58 -6.24 -14.10 9.05
C THR A 58 -6.25 -12.79 9.83
N ILE A 59 -6.84 -11.73 9.26
CA ILE A 59 -7.05 -10.43 9.91
C ILE A 59 -8.44 -9.96 9.55
N ASN A 60 -9.29 -9.72 10.56
CA ASN A 60 -10.68 -9.36 10.32
C ASN A 60 -10.84 -8.06 9.51
N GLU A 61 -11.99 -7.93 8.84
CA GLU A 61 -12.32 -6.80 7.98
C GLU A 61 -12.23 -5.45 8.69
N GLU A 62 -12.73 -5.35 9.93
CA GLU A 62 -12.70 -4.10 10.71
C GLU A 62 -11.27 -3.57 10.89
N THR A 63 -10.32 -4.46 11.24
CA THR A 63 -8.90 -4.11 11.37
C THR A 63 -8.30 -3.70 10.03
N GLN A 64 -8.66 -4.38 8.94
CA GLN A 64 -8.19 -4.02 7.59
C GLN A 64 -8.76 -2.67 7.12
N MET A 65 -9.99 -2.33 7.50
CA MET A 65 -10.60 -1.03 7.20
C MET A 65 -9.95 0.10 8.00
N GLN A 66 -9.67 -0.12 9.29
CA GLN A 66 -8.89 0.82 10.10
C GLN A 66 -7.47 1.02 9.53
N PHE A 67 -6.85 -0.06 9.05
CA PHE A 67 -5.58 -0.01 8.35
C PHE A 67 -5.65 0.84 7.09
N ALA A 68 -6.66 0.66 6.23
CA ALA A 68 -6.84 1.44 5.02
C ALA A 68 -6.98 2.94 5.33
N ALA A 69 -7.78 3.31 6.34
CA ALA A 69 -7.91 4.70 6.79
C ALA A 69 -6.57 5.27 7.29
N SER A 70 -5.86 4.50 8.13
CA SER A 70 -4.54 4.91 8.66
C SER A 70 -3.48 5.05 7.57
N LEU A 71 -3.52 4.21 6.53
CA LEU A 71 -2.66 4.32 5.36
C LEU A 71 -2.92 5.61 4.60
N LEU A 72 -4.20 5.96 4.37
CA LEU A 72 -4.56 7.22 3.70
C LEU A 72 -4.11 8.45 4.50
N GLU A 73 -4.25 8.43 5.83
CA GLU A 73 -3.71 9.48 6.69
C GLU A 73 -2.20 9.63 6.54
N VAL A 74 -1.45 8.51 6.58
CA VAL A 74 0.02 8.53 6.42
C VAL A 74 0.40 9.06 5.04
N LEU A 75 -0.28 8.63 3.98
CA LEU A 75 -0.04 9.11 2.61
C LEU A 75 -0.28 10.62 2.49
N ALA A 76 -1.35 11.13 3.11
CA ALA A 76 -1.67 12.56 3.10
C ALA A 76 -0.65 13.42 3.86
N THR A 77 0.15 12.83 4.76
CA THR A 77 1.24 13.55 5.46
C THR A 77 2.57 13.52 4.72
N ILE A 78 2.77 12.54 3.83
CA ILE A 78 4.05 12.30 3.13
C ILE A 78 4.01 12.84 1.69
N CYS A 79 2.83 12.87 1.05
CA CYS A 79 2.63 13.33 -0.33
C CYS A 79 2.15 14.78 -0.37
#